data_AF-A0A3A4SFS2-F1
#
_entry.id   AF-A0A3A4SFS2-F1
#
_cell.length_a   1.000
_cell.length_b   1.000
_cell.length_c   1.000
_cell.angle_alpha   90.00
_cell.angle_beta   90.00
_cell.angle_gamma   90.00
#
_symmetry.space_group_name_H-M   'P 1'
#
loop_
_entity.id
_entity.type
_entity.pdbx_description
1 polymer ?
#
loop_
_entity_poly.entity_id
_entity_poly.type
_entity_poly.pdbx_seq_one_letter_code
_entity_poly.pdbx_strand_id
1 'polypeptide(L)'
;MEDFKLEVEDLPDDLKDIAEAIGFENTVKLIKLRGGESLYLRKIESIYSPARNRAICREFNGRNYKELSKKYKLTRTHIRDIVHKK
;
A
#
# COMPACT_ATOMS: atom_id res chain seq x y z
N MET A 1 24.24 -25.00 8.22
CA MET A 1 24.27 -23.88 7.26
C MET A 1 24.63 -22.69 8.11
N GLU A 2 25.88 -22.29 7.97
CA GLU A 2 26.77 -21.77 9.00
C GLU A 2 26.29 -20.53 9.77
N ASP A 3 26.89 -20.36 10.96
CA ASP A 3 26.97 -19.18 11.83
C ASP A 3 27.52 -17.91 11.14
N PHE A 4 27.08 -17.61 9.92
CA PHE A 4 27.38 -16.33 9.29
C PHE A 4 26.45 -15.28 9.91
N LYS A 5 27.04 -14.42 10.75
CA LYS A 5 26.38 -13.24 11.27
C LYS A 5 26.27 -12.22 10.14
N LEU A 6 25.06 -12.04 9.63
CA LEU A 6 24.75 -11.02 8.63
C LEU A 6 24.82 -9.63 9.29
N GLU A 7 25.46 -8.68 8.63
CA GLU A 7 25.52 -7.28 9.05
C GLU A 7 24.84 -6.37 8.02
N VAL A 8 24.63 -5.09 8.35
CA VAL A 8 23.87 -4.16 7.48
C VAL A 8 24.63 -3.90 6.18
N GLU A 9 25.96 -3.95 6.25
CA GLU A 9 26.92 -3.71 5.19
C GLU A 9 26.81 -4.76 4.07
N ASP A 10 26.32 -5.96 4.40
CA ASP A 10 26.08 -7.04 3.44
C ASP A 10 24.82 -6.79 2.59
N LEU A 11 23.97 -5.82 2.96
CA LEU A 11 22.79 -5.47 2.18
C LEU A 11 23.19 -4.65 0.94
N PRO A 12 22.57 -4.92 -0.21
CA PRO A 12 22.54 -3.99 -1.33
C PRO A 12 21.99 -2.62 -0.93
N ASP A 13 22.38 -1.56 -1.63
CA ASP A 13 22.07 -0.19 -1.23
C ASP A 13 20.55 0.10 -1.20
N ASP A 14 19.77 -0.48 -2.10
CA ASP A 14 18.31 -0.36 -2.09
C ASP A 14 17.66 -1.00 -0.85
N LEU A 15 18.27 -2.05 -0.30
CA LEU A 15 17.85 -2.70 0.94
C LEU A 15 18.37 -1.98 2.19
N LYS A 16 19.46 -1.21 2.09
CA LYS A 16 19.95 -0.36 3.19
C LYS A 16 18.97 0.76 3.51
N ASP A 17 18.42 1.44 2.50
CA ASP A 17 17.37 2.45 2.68
C ASP A 17 16.15 1.87 3.43
N ILE A 18 15.79 0.63 3.09
CA ILE A 18 14.71 -0.09 3.78
C ILE A 18 15.12 -0.42 5.21
N ALA A 19 16.34 -0.91 5.44
CA ALA A 19 16.85 -1.22 6.78
C ALA A 19 16.94 0.03 7.68
N GLU A 20 17.24 1.20 7.15
CA GLU A 20 17.17 2.46 7.88
C GLU A 20 15.72 2.79 8.27
N ALA A 21 14.77 2.58 7.36
CA ALA A 21 13.36 2.89 7.60
C ALA A 21 12.64 1.93 8.57
N ILE A 22 12.92 0.63 8.53
CA ILE A 22 12.18 -0.40 9.30
C ILE A 22 13.04 -1.23 10.25
N GLY A 23 14.35 -1.02 10.26
CA GLY A 23 15.32 -1.77 11.05
C GLY A 23 15.84 -3.03 10.36
N PHE A 24 17.13 -3.32 10.55
CA PHE A 24 17.83 -4.45 9.94
C PHE A 24 17.11 -5.79 10.13
N GLU A 25 16.69 -6.12 11.36
CA GLU A 25 16.00 -7.39 11.64
C GLU A 25 14.71 -7.56 10.84
N ASN A 26 13.96 -6.48 10.61
CA ASN A 26 12.72 -6.53 9.85
C ASN A 26 12.98 -6.63 8.35
N THR A 27 14.03 -6.00 7.85
CA THR A 27 14.51 -6.19 6.47
C THR A 27 14.92 -7.64 6.23
N VAL A 28 15.66 -8.25 7.15
CA VAL A 28 16.02 -9.68 7.06
C VAL A 28 14.78 -10.57 7.09
N LYS A 29 13.78 -10.28 7.93
CA LYS A 29 12.49 -11.00 7.92
C LYS A 29 11.77 -10.87 6.57
N LEU A 30 11.78 -9.69 5.96
CA LEU A 30 11.19 -9.45 4.64
C LEU A 30 11.90 -10.29 3.55
N ILE A 31 13.23 -10.28 3.54
CA ILE A 31 14.05 -11.06 2.60
C ILE A 31 13.82 -12.56 2.81
N LYS A 32 13.74 -13.04 4.06
CA LYS A 32 13.43 -14.45 4.33
C LYS A 32 12.02 -14.84 3.87
N LEU A 33 11.07 -13.90 3.89
CA LEU A 33 9.69 -14.16 3.50
C LEU A 33 9.48 -14.17 1.98
N ARG A 34 10.18 -13.30 1.24
CA ARG A 34 9.91 -13.02 -0.20
C ARG A 34 11.16 -12.95 -1.09
N GLY A 35 12.35 -13.19 -0.55
CA GLY A 35 13.60 -13.13 -1.29
C GLY A 35 13.63 -14.14 -2.43
N GLY A 36 14.04 -13.70 -3.61
CA GLY A 36 14.01 -14.50 -4.85
C GLY A 36 12.73 -14.34 -5.67
N GLU A 37 11.68 -13.72 -5.12
CA GLU A 37 10.48 -13.33 -5.89
C GLU A 37 10.64 -11.91 -6.47
N SER A 38 10.03 -11.65 -7.64
CA SER A 38 9.87 -10.29 -8.15
C SER A 38 8.67 -9.62 -7.47
N LEU A 39 8.91 -8.93 -6.37
CA LEU A 39 7.87 -8.23 -5.61
C LEU A 39 7.68 -6.80 -6.12
N TYR A 40 6.52 -6.50 -6.70
CA TYR A 40 6.14 -5.14 -7.05
C TYR A 40 5.58 -4.38 -5.84
N LEU A 41 6.31 -3.36 -5.37
CA LEU A 41 5.81 -2.43 -4.36
C LEU A 41 4.84 -1.43 -4.99
N ARG A 42 3.55 -1.65 -4.73
CA ARG A 42 2.48 -0.79 -5.21
C ARG A 42 2.54 0.59 -4.55
N LYS A 43 2.16 1.62 -5.32
CA LYS A 43 1.92 2.97 -4.78
C LYS A 43 0.92 2.94 -3.62
N ILE A 44 1.21 3.68 -2.56
CA ILE A 44 0.42 3.67 -1.33
C ILE A 44 -1.04 4.10 -1.56
N GLU A 45 -1.28 5.03 -2.49
CA GLU A 45 -2.62 5.49 -2.88
C GLU A 45 -3.46 4.34 -3.44
N SER A 46 -2.83 3.38 -4.13
CA SER A 46 -3.52 2.21 -4.68
C SER A 46 -3.90 1.21 -3.58
N ILE A 47 -3.17 1.19 -2.47
CA ILE A 47 -3.50 0.39 -1.28
C ILE A 47 -4.66 1.03 -0.50
N TYR A 48 -4.70 2.36 -0.41
CA TYR A 48 -5.80 3.08 0.23
C TYR A 48 -7.08 3.13 -0.61
N SER A 49 -6.98 3.05 -1.94
CA SER A 49 -8.12 3.18 -2.84
C SER A 49 -9.28 2.23 -2.51
N PRO A 50 -9.07 0.92 -2.28
CA PRO A 50 -10.15 0.01 -1.84
C PRO A 50 -10.80 0.43 -0.51
N ALA A 51 -10.01 0.87 0.48
CA ALA A 51 -10.53 1.29 1.77
C ALA A 51 -11.39 2.56 1.64
N ARG A 52 -10.91 3.54 0.89
CA ARG A 52 -11.66 4.75 0.55
C ARG A 52 -12.96 4.42 -0.19
N ASN A 53 -12.90 3.53 -1.17
CA ASN A 53 -14.09 3.14 -1.94
C ASN A 53 -15.15 2.48 -1.05
N ARG A 54 -14.74 1.62 -0.11
CA ARG A 54 -15.67 1.06 0.90
C ARG A 54 -16.31 2.15 1.77
N ALA A 55 -15.53 3.15 2.19
CA ALA A 55 -16.07 4.27 2.96
C ALA A 55 -17.09 5.08 2.14
N ILE A 56 -16.78 5.37 0.87
CA ILE A 56 -17.70 6.03 -0.06
C ILE A 56 -19.01 5.25 -0.19
N CYS A 57 -18.96 3.93 -0.37
CA CYS A 57 -20.18 3.10 -0.49
C CYS A 57 -21.00 3.09 0.80
N ARG A 58 -20.36 3.11 1.98
CA ARG A 58 -21.06 3.16 3.28
C ARG A 58 -21.73 4.51 3.53
N GLU A 59 -21.11 5.61 3.08
CA GLU A 59 -21.65 6.96 3.24
C GLU A 59 -22.64 7.35 2.14
N PHE A 60 -22.77 6.55 1.09
CA PHE A 60 -23.65 6.84 -0.03
C PHE A 60 -25.12 6.66 0.35
N ASN A 61 -25.92 7.72 0.18
CA ASN A 61 -27.35 7.74 0.54
C ASN A 61 -28.29 7.72 -0.68
N GLY A 62 -27.77 7.39 -1.87
CA GLY A 62 -28.53 7.37 -3.11
C GLY A 62 -28.48 8.67 -3.91
N ARG A 63 -28.17 9.82 -3.28
CA ARG A 63 -28.22 11.14 -3.96
C ARG A 63 -27.03 12.07 -3.64
N ASN A 64 -26.25 11.80 -2.60
CA ASN A 64 -25.16 12.66 -2.11
C ASN A 64 -23.85 12.64 -2.94
N TYR A 65 -23.93 12.43 -4.26
CA TYR A 65 -22.77 12.41 -5.16
C TYR A 65 -21.89 13.66 -5.08
N LYS A 66 -22.51 14.85 -4.94
CA LYS A 66 -21.79 16.14 -4.86
C LYS A 66 -21.01 16.28 -3.56
N GLU A 67 -21.55 15.79 -2.45
CA GLU A 67 -20.93 15.85 -1.13
C GLU A 67 -19.72 14.90 -1.06
N LEU A 68 -19.91 13.66 -1.50
CA LEU A 68 -18.83 12.66 -1.55
C LEU A 68 -17.70 13.09 -2.48
N SER A 69 -18.04 13.68 -3.64
CA SER A 69 -17.06 14.23 -4.58
C SER A 69 -16.17 15.30 -3.92
N LYS A 70 -16.75 16.23 -3.14
CA LYS A 70 -15.98 17.24 -2.40
C LYS A 70 -15.16 16.63 -1.28
N LYS A 71 -15.76 15.74 -0.48
CA LYS A 71 -15.13 15.12 0.70
C LYS A 71 -13.89 14.30 0.31
N TYR A 72 -14.01 13.48 -0.74
CA TYR A 72 -12.95 12.58 -1.18
C TYR A 72 -12.07 13.16 -2.30
N LYS A 73 -12.34 14.40 -2.74
CA LYS A 73 -11.65 15.07 -3.85
C LYS A 73 -11.64 14.22 -5.13
N LEU A 74 -12.78 13.62 -5.46
CA LEU A 74 -12.99 12.80 -6.65
C LEU A 74 -14.04 13.43 -7.56
N THR A 75 -14.00 13.13 -8.86
CA THR A 75 -15.05 13.57 -9.78
C THR A 75 -16.36 12.85 -9.47
N ARG A 76 -17.50 13.48 -9.81
CA ARG A 76 -18.82 12.83 -9.63
C ARG A 76 -18.94 11.53 -10.42
N THR A 77 -18.31 11.46 -11.60
CA THR A 77 -18.24 10.23 -12.41
C THR A 77 -17.50 9.13 -11.66
N HIS A 78 -16.33 9.42 -11.08
CA HIS A 78 -15.57 8.43 -10.30
C HIS A 78 -16.38 7.96 -9.07
N ILE A 79 -17.07 8.87 -8.36
CA ILE A 79 -17.96 8.46 -7.25
C ILE A 79 -19.07 7.54 -7.76
N ARG A 80 -19.68 7.86 -8.91
CA ARG A 80 -20.72 7.03 -9.54
C ARG A 80 -20.17 5.64 -9.89
N ASP A 81 -18.97 5.57 -10.45
CA ASP A 81 -18.31 4.31 -10.77
C ASP A 81 -18.08 3.50 -9.48
N ILE A 82 -17.56 4.13 -8.42
CA ILE A 82 -17.31 3.43 -7.14
C ILE A 82 -18.59 2.82 -6.56
N VAL A 83 -19.70 3.57 -6.55
CA VAL A 83 -20.93 3.09 -5.88
C VAL A 83 -21.72 2.08 -6.73
N HIS A 84 -21.54 2.07 -8.05
CA HIS A 84 -22.28 1.19 -8.97
C HIS A 84 -21.46 0.02 -9.52
N LYS A 85 -20.13 0.03 -9.38
CA LYS A 85 -19.26 -1.07 -9.80
C LYS A 85 -19.38 -2.20 -8.79
N LYS A 86 -20.09 -3.27 -9.18
CA LYS A 86 -20.04 -4.58 -8.51
C LYS A 86 -18.71 -5.27 -8.78
#